data_AF-A0A850AUG3-F1
#
_entry.id   AF-A0A850AUG3-F1
#
_cell.length_a   1.000
_cell.length_b   1.000
_cell.length_c   1.000
_cell.angle_alpha   90.00
_cell.angle_beta   90.00
_cell.angle_gamma   90.00
#
_symmetry.space_group_name_H-M   'P 1'
#
loop_
_entity.id
_entity.type
_entity.pdbx_description
1 polymer ?
#
loop_
_entity_poly.entity_id
_entity_poly.type
_entity_poly.pdbx_seq_one_letter_code
_entity_poly.pdbx_strand_id
1 'polypeptide(L)'
;MADENARLLDQSATLTGLTGLIRVPNAYVIGYDRGRIQYTPPMGMGYTSIGARSSIAAAFSPLPHFEGAFSLGTKSVDYDLAIHGKYLVRSAQGWMPAVSIGVVDVGRNGPLGSGGFVVATWPLLSNRAALTLGGSFSANKGLLAGLQIGLLPCVELQGEFDTERFNYGIVGKLGDRAFVRAANLNTGNELTVGYTVPLDHYAPRPVIAPDPPKVADQAVTEAMEKVKEALVRSGLEDVQVTVTHLTDAKEMSAAYDDRMHTVNQLDGLPNVLKTMAENAPEGTVALVVKLRRRSLVMAEYRVPLETYRRYATGQATKAELAEATEVTMAPRTGEMRGPQQETSVENSSFRHVDLVVSPGINTIVGTETGIFKIGAHARVEAVAPLGRGLQAQARVVYPIGGELVAYEPRRWRNDRWMLSYAWSPYARWLTQVIVGKFPGTTSGVVVEALRPIDARSLVYLVAGQTRNTRLDNKLYWLAEYWRFIPEWKVQLRVLGGRFLSADTGIGLDLIRQYGAFELSVGIRETSASRLVRLGVSLPLGPRTQPQQPSAIRVRVDDYLEQQLRSIIVGTNYLYLEDITARELSLGPDLRTTYLNRYRYMPNSGWWPGD
;
A
#
# COMPACT_ATOMS: atom_id res chain seq x y z
N MET A 1 -11.71 8.61 -27.80
CA MET A 1 -11.66 7.46 -28.74
C MET A 1 -10.29 6.79 -28.83
N ALA A 2 -9.14 7.48 -28.67
CA ALA A 2 -7.83 6.80 -28.66
C ALA A 2 -7.64 5.83 -27.47
N ASP A 3 -8.23 6.11 -26.31
CA ASP A 3 -8.09 5.28 -25.10
C ASP A 3 -8.87 3.96 -25.12
N GLU A 4 -10.04 3.92 -25.76
CA GLU A 4 -10.86 2.71 -25.78
C GLU A 4 -10.21 1.59 -26.62
N ASN A 5 -9.39 2.01 -27.59
CA ASN A 5 -8.67 1.18 -28.54
C ASN A 5 -7.44 0.46 -27.95
N ALA A 6 -6.85 0.99 -26.86
CA ALA A 6 -5.73 0.36 -26.17
C ALA A 6 -6.14 -0.83 -25.27
N ARG A 7 -7.44 -0.98 -24.99
CA ARG A 7 -7.99 -1.93 -24.00
C ARG A 7 -7.90 -3.41 -24.38
N LEU A 8 -7.76 -3.74 -25.66
CA LEU A 8 -7.61 -5.16 -26.05
C LEU A 8 -6.19 -5.67 -25.77
N LEU A 9 -5.19 -4.79 -25.94
CA LEU A 9 -3.77 -5.14 -25.92
C LEU A 9 -3.16 -5.03 -24.53
N ASP A 10 -3.68 -4.14 -23.68
CA ASP A 10 -3.33 -4.05 -22.25
C ASP A 10 -3.91 -5.23 -21.43
N GLN A 11 -4.95 -5.91 -21.92
CA GLN A 11 -5.56 -7.08 -21.28
C GLN A 11 -4.91 -8.41 -21.66
N SER A 12 -4.12 -8.45 -22.74
CA SER A 12 -3.37 -9.66 -23.12
C SER A 12 -2.25 -9.90 -22.10
N ALA A 13 -2.20 -11.06 -21.44
CA ALA A 13 -1.15 -11.42 -20.46
C ALA A 13 -0.14 -12.34 -21.12
N THR A 14 1.11 -12.44 -20.69
CA THR A 14 2.03 -13.53 -21.09
C THR A 14 2.18 -14.52 -19.94
N LEU A 15 2.78 -15.68 -20.17
CA LEU A 15 3.23 -16.60 -19.12
C LEU A 15 4.27 -15.97 -18.18
N THR A 16 4.97 -14.93 -18.64
CA THR A 16 5.92 -14.16 -17.81
C THR A 16 5.22 -13.15 -16.88
N GLY A 17 3.90 -12.96 -17.03
CA GLY A 17 3.10 -12.01 -16.28
C GLY A 17 2.95 -10.65 -16.94
N LEU A 18 3.93 -10.23 -17.75
CA LEU A 18 3.87 -8.98 -18.54
C LEU A 18 2.72 -8.98 -19.55
N THR A 19 2.28 -7.82 -20.05
CA THR A 19 1.36 -7.85 -21.21
C THR A 19 2.03 -8.36 -22.49
N GLY A 20 1.27 -9.11 -23.29
CA GLY A 20 1.77 -9.73 -24.51
C GLY A 20 1.00 -10.96 -24.94
N LEU A 21 1.66 -11.77 -25.76
CA LEU A 21 1.13 -13.01 -26.31
C LEU A 21 1.30 -14.15 -25.30
N ILE A 22 1.93 -15.27 -25.67
CA ILE A 22 2.06 -16.43 -24.82
C ILE A 22 3.38 -16.33 -24.03
N ARG A 23 4.52 -16.17 -24.69
CA ARG A 23 5.84 -15.90 -24.11
C ARG A 23 6.44 -14.60 -24.62
N VAL A 24 5.98 -14.08 -25.76
CA VAL A 24 6.46 -12.86 -26.38
C VAL A 24 5.76 -11.64 -25.76
N PRO A 25 6.49 -10.69 -25.14
CA PRO A 25 5.91 -9.45 -24.67
C PRO A 25 5.42 -8.59 -25.84
N ASN A 26 4.31 -7.88 -25.65
CA ASN A 26 3.91 -6.82 -26.59
C ASN A 26 4.40 -5.45 -26.10
N ALA A 27 4.27 -4.43 -26.95
CA ALA A 27 4.72 -3.08 -26.63
C ALA A 27 3.84 -2.35 -25.60
N TYR A 28 2.61 -2.80 -25.40
CA TYR A 28 1.70 -2.16 -24.46
C TYR A 28 2.12 -2.46 -23.01
N VAL A 29 1.59 -1.68 -22.08
CA VAL A 29 1.72 -1.93 -20.64
C VAL A 29 0.33 -2.07 -20.05
N ILE A 30 0.20 -2.79 -18.94
CA ILE A 30 -1.03 -2.79 -18.16
C ILE A 30 -1.42 -1.35 -17.81
N GLY A 31 -2.72 -1.03 -17.90
CA GLY A 31 -3.23 0.30 -17.58
C GLY A 31 -2.76 0.78 -16.20
N TYR A 32 -2.54 2.09 -16.09
CA TYR A 32 -2.18 2.73 -14.83
C TYR A 32 -3.25 2.41 -13.76
N ASP A 33 -2.80 2.19 -12.52
CA ASP A 33 -3.63 1.78 -11.38
C ASP A 33 -4.36 0.42 -11.54
N ARG A 34 -3.85 -0.48 -12.40
CA ARG A 34 -4.33 -1.87 -12.48
C ARG A 34 -3.26 -2.87 -12.06
N GLY A 35 -3.71 -3.92 -11.41
CA GLY A 35 -2.94 -5.10 -11.06
C GLY A 35 -3.55 -6.33 -11.70
N ARG A 36 -2.74 -7.31 -12.03
CA ARG A 36 -3.17 -8.58 -12.61
C ARG A 36 -2.50 -9.71 -11.86
N ILE A 37 -3.27 -10.75 -11.54
CA ILE A 37 -2.77 -12.00 -10.98
C ILE A 37 -3.20 -13.10 -11.93
N GLN A 38 -2.31 -14.06 -12.17
CA GLN A 38 -2.60 -15.22 -12.99
C GLN A 38 -2.03 -16.49 -12.39
N TYR A 39 -2.71 -17.59 -12.66
CA TYR A 39 -2.35 -18.92 -12.25
C TYR A 39 -2.41 -19.87 -13.45
N THR A 40 -1.31 -20.57 -13.67
CA THR A 40 -1.21 -21.67 -14.63
C THR A 40 -1.15 -22.96 -13.82
N PRO A 41 -2.21 -23.78 -13.77
CA PRO A 41 -2.15 -25.09 -13.13
C PRO A 41 -1.22 -26.05 -13.90
N PRO A 42 -0.71 -27.09 -13.22
CA PRO A 42 0.05 -28.13 -13.88
C PRO A 42 -0.89 -28.96 -14.78
N MET A 43 -0.60 -29.02 -16.07
CA MET A 43 -1.24 -29.82 -17.10
C MET A 43 -0.26 -30.75 -17.83
N GLY A 44 -0.27 -32.05 -17.56
CA GLY A 44 0.52 -33.01 -18.36
C GLY A 44 0.73 -34.34 -17.65
N MET A 45 0.81 -35.43 -18.42
CA MET A 45 1.22 -36.74 -17.91
C MET A 45 2.74 -36.86 -17.92
N GLY A 46 3.42 -36.35 -16.88
CA GLY A 46 4.85 -36.61 -16.64
C GLY A 46 5.66 -35.41 -16.16
N TYR A 47 6.57 -35.65 -15.22
CA TYR A 47 7.43 -34.65 -14.53
C TYR A 47 8.36 -33.83 -15.45
N THR A 48 8.57 -34.27 -16.69
CA THR A 48 9.44 -33.62 -17.68
C THR A 48 8.70 -32.68 -18.62
N SER A 49 7.37 -32.76 -18.70
CA SER A 49 6.57 -31.85 -19.53
C SER A 49 6.52 -30.45 -18.89
N ILE A 50 6.70 -29.40 -19.69
CA ILE A 50 6.55 -28.01 -19.19
C ILE A 50 5.11 -27.78 -18.71
N GLY A 51 4.15 -28.47 -19.34
CA GLY A 51 2.78 -28.51 -18.88
C GLY A 51 2.63 -29.00 -17.43
N ALA A 52 3.41 -29.95 -16.91
CA ALA A 52 3.29 -30.45 -15.53
C ALA A 52 3.68 -29.44 -14.42
N ARG A 53 3.86 -28.15 -14.75
CA ARG A 53 4.41 -27.13 -13.86
C ARG A 53 3.35 -26.09 -13.52
N SER A 54 3.07 -25.94 -12.23
CA SER A 54 2.28 -24.81 -11.77
C SER A 54 3.12 -23.53 -11.79
N SER A 55 2.52 -22.41 -12.18
CA SER A 55 3.09 -21.08 -11.95
C SER A 55 2.05 -20.07 -11.47
N ILE A 56 2.51 -19.12 -10.66
CA ILE A 56 1.76 -17.93 -10.27
C ILE A 56 2.53 -16.74 -10.81
N ALA A 57 1.86 -15.80 -11.46
CA ALA A 57 2.47 -14.53 -11.83
C ALA A 57 1.55 -13.37 -11.48
N ALA A 58 2.15 -12.22 -11.25
CA ALA A 58 1.41 -10.98 -11.10
C ALA A 58 2.13 -9.85 -11.81
N ALA A 59 1.35 -8.89 -12.32
CA ALA A 59 1.84 -7.71 -12.98
C ALA A 59 1.08 -6.47 -12.52
N PHE A 60 1.74 -5.32 -12.54
CA PHE A 60 1.20 -4.05 -12.09
C PHE A 60 1.91 -2.90 -12.80
N SER A 61 1.23 -1.76 -12.90
CA SER A 61 1.82 -0.52 -13.42
C SER A 61 2.08 0.47 -12.28
N PRO A 62 3.31 0.58 -11.76
CA PRO A 62 3.67 1.52 -10.68
C PRO A 62 3.84 2.95 -11.16
N LEU A 63 4.08 3.16 -12.45
CA LEU A 63 4.28 4.47 -13.07
C LEU A 63 3.59 4.47 -14.44
N PRO A 64 3.16 5.64 -14.94
CA PRO A 64 2.72 5.76 -16.32
C PRO A 64 3.77 5.16 -17.26
N HIS A 65 3.32 4.39 -18.25
CA HIS A 65 4.18 3.74 -19.24
C HIS A 65 5.13 2.65 -18.70
N PHE A 66 5.08 2.28 -17.42
CA PHE A 66 5.90 1.21 -16.86
C PHE A 66 5.04 0.05 -16.37
N GLU A 67 5.50 -1.17 -16.60
CA GLU A 67 4.90 -2.39 -16.06
C GLU A 67 5.98 -3.25 -15.40
N GLY A 68 5.75 -3.62 -14.15
CA GLY A 68 6.53 -4.62 -13.43
C GLY A 68 5.72 -5.91 -13.34
N ALA A 69 6.39 -7.05 -13.48
CA ALA A 69 5.79 -8.35 -13.23
C ALA A 69 6.74 -9.26 -12.47
N PHE A 70 6.19 -10.23 -11.77
CA PHE A 70 6.95 -11.35 -11.25
C PHE A 70 6.22 -12.65 -11.58
N SER A 71 6.99 -13.72 -11.79
CA SER A 71 6.48 -15.06 -12.01
C SER A 71 7.24 -16.04 -11.13
N LEU A 72 6.50 -16.93 -10.48
CA LEU A 72 7.00 -17.99 -9.64
C LEU A 72 6.61 -19.34 -10.25
N GLY A 73 7.59 -20.19 -10.59
CA GLY A 73 7.34 -21.48 -11.23
C GLY A 73 8.27 -22.61 -10.77
N THR A 74 7.88 -23.85 -11.05
CA THR A 74 8.68 -25.08 -10.79
C THR A 74 9.67 -25.35 -11.93
N LYS A 75 10.93 -25.68 -11.62
CA LYS A 75 11.90 -26.20 -12.60
C LYS A 75 12.57 -27.47 -12.09
N SER A 76 11.95 -28.63 -12.34
CA SER A 76 12.46 -30.01 -12.12
C SER A 76 13.02 -30.39 -10.73
N VAL A 77 13.75 -29.50 -10.05
CA VAL A 77 14.31 -29.61 -8.70
C VAL A 77 14.39 -28.22 -8.00
N ASP A 78 14.48 -27.11 -8.75
CA ASP A 78 14.65 -25.74 -8.20
C ASP A 78 13.48 -24.79 -8.55
N TYR A 79 13.32 -23.74 -7.75
CA TYR A 79 12.33 -22.68 -7.95
C TYR A 79 12.95 -21.43 -8.56
N ASP A 80 12.28 -20.87 -9.56
CA ASP A 80 12.74 -19.69 -10.30
C ASP A 80 11.77 -18.54 -10.03
N LEU A 81 12.16 -17.59 -9.18
CA LEU A 81 11.50 -16.29 -9.08
C LEU A 81 12.08 -15.40 -10.17
N ALA A 82 11.30 -15.18 -11.22
CA ALA A 82 11.67 -14.27 -12.29
C ALA A 82 10.96 -12.94 -12.11
N ILE A 83 11.73 -11.85 -12.05
CA ILE A 83 11.22 -10.48 -12.05
C ILE A 83 11.40 -9.92 -13.46
N HIS A 84 10.37 -9.25 -13.96
CA HIS A 84 10.31 -8.68 -15.29
C HIS A 84 9.90 -7.22 -15.19
N GLY A 85 10.35 -6.40 -16.14
CA GLY A 85 9.97 -5.00 -16.22
C GLY A 85 9.98 -4.53 -17.65
N LYS A 86 9.07 -3.64 -18.02
CA LYS A 86 9.09 -2.99 -19.33
C LYS A 86 8.58 -1.56 -19.26
N TYR A 87 9.05 -0.77 -20.21
CA TYR A 87 8.73 0.63 -20.38
C TYR A 87 8.24 0.90 -21.80
N LEU A 88 7.04 1.43 -21.92
CA LEU A 88 6.41 1.91 -23.15
C LEU A 88 7.09 3.23 -23.55
N VAL A 89 8.03 3.15 -24.48
CA VAL A 89 8.78 4.29 -25.01
C VAL A 89 7.86 5.21 -25.84
N ARG A 90 6.92 4.61 -26.58
CA ARG A 90 6.03 5.34 -27.47
C ARG A 90 4.71 4.62 -27.64
N SER A 91 3.60 5.34 -27.50
CA SER A 91 2.25 4.85 -27.83
C SER A 91 2.03 4.81 -29.34
N ALA A 92 1.18 3.89 -29.80
CA ALA A 92 0.79 3.83 -31.21
C ALA A 92 0.07 5.12 -31.64
N GLN A 93 0.42 5.64 -32.81
CA GLN A 93 -0.20 6.86 -33.36
C GLN A 93 -0.25 6.78 -34.89
N GLY A 94 -1.46 6.69 -35.45
CA GLY A 94 -1.64 6.49 -36.88
C GLY A 94 -1.01 5.18 -37.34
N TRP A 95 -0.05 5.27 -38.27
CA TRP A 95 0.71 4.12 -38.79
C TRP A 95 1.90 3.71 -37.91
N MET A 96 2.28 4.55 -36.94
CA MET A 96 3.42 4.28 -36.08
C MET A 96 3.06 3.25 -34.99
N PRO A 97 3.91 2.24 -34.76
CA PRO A 97 3.66 1.24 -33.73
C PRO A 97 3.82 1.82 -32.34
N ALA A 98 3.23 1.14 -31.36
CA ALA A 98 3.69 1.25 -29.99
C ALA A 98 5.07 0.60 -29.86
N VAL A 99 5.98 1.17 -29.08
CA VAL A 99 7.33 0.63 -28.88
C VAL A 99 7.62 0.52 -27.39
N SER A 100 8.12 -0.64 -26.95
CA SER A 100 8.59 -0.83 -25.58
C SER A 100 9.98 -1.47 -25.54
N ILE A 101 10.67 -1.19 -24.45
CA ILE A 101 11.91 -1.86 -24.06
C ILE A 101 11.68 -2.53 -22.71
N GLY A 102 12.34 -3.64 -22.47
CA GLY A 102 12.18 -4.32 -21.19
C GLY A 102 13.27 -5.34 -20.89
N VAL A 103 13.13 -5.90 -19.71
CA VAL A 103 13.98 -6.94 -19.15
C VAL A 103 13.09 -8.06 -18.61
N VAL A 104 13.51 -9.29 -18.84
CA VAL A 104 12.91 -10.51 -18.30
C VAL A 104 13.95 -11.28 -17.49
N ASP A 105 13.48 -11.99 -16.47
CA ASP A 105 14.31 -12.89 -15.66
C ASP A 105 15.44 -12.16 -14.88
N VAL A 106 15.13 -10.99 -14.33
CA VAL A 106 16.03 -10.21 -13.46
C VAL A 106 16.09 -10.87 -12.09
N GLY A 107 17.12 -11.69 -11.85
CA GLY A 107 17.30 -12.38 -10.56
C GLY A 107 17.94 -13.77 -10.67
N ARG A 108 18.08 -14.30 -11.89
CA ARG A 108 18.61 -15.64 -12.10
C ARG A 108 20.15 -15.67 -12.11
N ASN A 109 20.74 -16.47 -11.22
CA ASN A 109 22.19 -16.75 -11.17
C ASN A 109 22.66 -17.76 -12.26
N GLY A 110 21.97 -17.81 -13.41
CA GLY A 110 22.31 -18.73 -14.50
C GLY A 110 23.28 -18.10 -15.52
N PRO A 111 24.05 -18.92 -16.27
CA PRO A 111 25.01 -18.43 -17.28
C PRO A 111 24.37 -17.64 -18.43
N LEU A 112 23.04 -17.74 -18.58
CA LEU A 112 22.28 -17.00 -19.59
C LEU A 112 21.96 -15.55 -19.17
N GLY A 113 21.99 -15.23 -17.86
CA GLY A 113 21.71 -13.89 -17.33
C GLY A 113 20.28 -13.40 -17.60
N SER A 114 20.00 -12.14 -17.24
CA SER A 114 18.73 -11.47 -17.55
C SER A 114 18.60 -11.20 -19.06
N GLY A 115 17.40 -11.42 -19.60
CA GLY A 115 17.06 -11.20 -21.01
C GLY A 115 16.56 -9.77 -21.25
N GLY A 116 17.23 -8.96 -22.05
CA GLY A 116 16.71 -7.67 -22.49
C GLY A 116 15.97 -7.79 -23.83
N PHE A 117 14.93 -7.00 -24.04
CA PHE A 117 14.14 -7.00 -25.29
C PHE A 117 13.71 -5.60 -25.73
N VAL A 118 13.44 -5.49 -27.04
CA VAL A 118 12.74 -4.36 -27.67
C VAL A 118 11.64 -4.92 -28.54
N VAL A 119 10.42 -4.42 -28.40
CA VAL A 119 9.26 -4.86 -29.19
C VAL A 119 8.46 -3.66 -29.68
N ALA A 120 7.94 -3.79 -30.90
CA ALA A 120 7.03 -2.86 -31.54
C ALA A 120 5.72 -3.57 -31.86
N THR A 121 4.58 -2.96 -31.51
CA THR A 121 3.25 -3.53 -31.76
C THR A 121 2.40 -2.58 -32.61
N TRP A 122 2.00 -3.05 -33.79
CA TRP A 122 1.08 -2.37 -34.68
C TRP A 122 -0.36 -2.83 -34.40
N PRO A 123 -1.26 -1.92 -33.96
CA PRO A 123 -2.68 -2.21 -34.02
C PRO A 123 -3.15 -2.23 -35.48
N LEU A 124 -3.90 -3.26 -35.85
CA LEU A 124 -4.43 -3.50 -37.19
C LEU A 124 -5.96 -3.63 -37.12
N LEU A 125 -6.64 -3.38 -38.25
CA LEU A 125 -8.09 -3.62 -38.40
C LEU A 125 -8.94 -2.96 -37.31
N SER A 126 -8.70 -1.68 -37.01
CA SER A 126 -9.38 -0.98 -35.91
C SER A 126 -9.23 -1.69 -34.55
N ASN A 127 -8.02 -2.19 -34.28
CA ASN A 127 -7.64 -2.93 -33.06
C ASN A 127 -8.25 -4.33 -32.92
N ARG A 128 -8.84 -4.87 -33.99
CA ARG A 128 -9.23 -6.29 -34.02
C ARG A 128 -8.06 -7.23 -34.26
N ALA A 129 -6.91 -6.72 -34.68
CA ALA A 129 -5.69 -7.50 -34.74
C ALA A 129 -4.50 -6.66 -34.26
N ALA A 130 -3.42 -7.32 -33.85
CA ALA A 130 -2.17 -6.67 -33.55
C ALA A 130 -0.98 -7.51 -33.99
N LEU A 131 -0.04 -6.89 -34.68
CA LEU A 131 1.24 -7.49 -35.08
C LEU A 131 2.33 -6.97 -34.15
N THR A 132 3.01 -7.86 -33.45
CA THR A 132 4.17 -7.57 -32.62
C THR A 132 5.43 -8.08 -33.31
N LEU A 133 6.45 -7.25 -33.41
CA LEU A 133 7.78 -7.59 -33.92
C LEU A 133 8.84 -7.03 -32.98
N GLY A 134 9.92 -7.75 -32.76
CA GLY A 134 10.98 -7.31 -31.88
C GLY A 134 12.16 -8.26 -31.85
N GLY A 135 13.04 -8.04 -30.89
CA GLY A 135 14.17 -8.93 -30.66
C GLY A 135 14.63 -8.88 -29.22
N SER A 136 15.26 -9.97 -28.80
CA SER A 136 15.98 -10.03 -27.53
C SER A 136 17.49 -10.03 -27.77
N PHE A 137 18.24 -9.33 -26.91
CA PHE A 137 19.66 -9.04 -27.10
C PHE A 137 20.61 -9.74 -26.11
N SER A 138 20.07 -10.45 -25.12
CA SER A 138 20.82 -11.33 -24.17
C SER A 138 20.06 -12.65 -23.99
N ALA A 139 20.58 -13.61 -23.20
CA ALA A 139 20.00 -14.90 -22.75
C ALA A 139 19.28 -15.80 -23.80
N ASN A 140 18.34 -15.25 -24.56
CA ASN A 140 17.55 -15.79 -25.66
C ASN A 140 17.66 -14.86 -26.88
N LYS A 141 18.87 -14.67 -27.43
CA LYS A 141 19.06 -13.78 -28.58
C LYS A 141 18.25 -14.26 -29.79
N GLY A 142 17.43 -13.39 -30.35
CA GLY A 142 16.75 -13.69 -31.61
C GLY A 142 15.50 -12.87 -31.85
N LEU A 143 14.77 -13.28 -32.89
CA LEU A 143 13.57 -12.61 -33.39
C LEU A 143 12.37 -12.96 -32.52
N LEU A 144 11.64 -11.93 -32.11
CA LEU A 144 10.34 -12.04 -31.47
C LEU A 144 9.28 -11.59 -32.47
N ALA A 145 8.30 -12.41 -32.74
CA ALA A 145 7.16 -12.04 -33.56
C ALA A 145 5.87 -12.59 -32.97
N GLY A 146 4.75 -11.91 -33.19
CA GLY A 146 3.46 -12.41 -32.75
C GLY A 146 2.29 -11.72 -33.42
N LEU A 147 1.20 -12.44 -33.57
CA LEU A 147 -0.05 -11.99 -34.12
C LEU A 147 -1.18 -12.28 -33.13
N GLN A 148 -1.95 -11.26 -32.80
CA GLN A 148 -3.18 -11.36 -32.02
C GLN A 148 -4.36 -11.02 -32.92
N ILE A 149 -5.43 -11.81 -32.89
CA ILE A 149 -6.64 -11.58 -33.69
C ILE A 149 -7.87 -11.77 -32.79
N GLY A 150 -8.60 -10.69 -32.53
CA GLY A 150 -9.91 -10.73 -31.89
C GLY A 150 -10.96 -11.26 -32.85
N LEU A 151 -11.48 -12.46 -32.58
CA LEU A 151 -12.59 -13.04 -33.35
C LEU A 151 -13.94 -12.49 -32.89
N LEU A 152 -14.08 -12.35 -31.57
CA LEU A 152 -15.28 -11.85 -30.88
C LEU A 152 -14.83 -10.88 -29.77
N PRO A 153 -15.73 -10.05 -29.20
CA PRO A 153 -15.39 -9.19 -28.06
C PRO A 153 -14.77 -9.95 -26.88
N CYS A 154 -15.13 -11.22 -26.71
CA CYS A 154 -14.66 -12.10 -25.64
C CYS A 154 -13.68 -13.19 -26.09
N VAL A 155 -13.29 -13.28 -27.38
CA VAL A 155 -12.44 -14.36 -27.89
C VAL A 155 -11.33 -13.82 -28.77
N GLU A 156 -10.09 -14.20 -28.45
CA GLU A 156 -8.87 -13.78 -29.14
C GLU A 156 -8.01 -15.00 -29.49
N LEU A 157 -7.51 -15.05 -30.73
CA LEU A 157 -6.48 -15.99 -31.16
C LEU A 157 -5.11 -15.35 -31.03
N GLN A 158 -4.13 -16.13 -30.61
CA GLN A 158 -2.75 -15.71 -30.46
C GLN A 158 -1.83 -16.69 -31.17
N GLY A 159 -0.86 -16.18 -31.90
CA GLY A 159 0.25 -16.96 -32.45
C GLY A 159 1.54 -16.17 -32.27
N GLU A 160 2.61 -16.83 -31.85
CA GLU A 160 3.90 -16.18 -31.64
C GLU A 160 5.06 -17.05 -32.11
N PHE A 161 6.17 -16.38 -32.36
CA PHE A 161 7.44 -16.96 -32.70
C PHE A 161 8.53 -16.34 -31.81
N ASP A 162 9.21 -17.17 -31.03
CA ASP A 162 10.35 -16.78 -30.21
C ASP A 162 11.56 -17.60 -30.64
N THR A 163 12.33 -17.04 -31.59
CA THR A 163 13.58 -17.53 -32.18
C THR A 163 13.60 -18.95 -32.75
N GLU A 164 13.22 -19.93 -31.95
CA GLU A 164 13.22 -21.37 -32.26
C GLU A 164 11.84 -21.99 -32.18
N ARG A 165 10.85 -21.27 -31.62
CA ARG A 165 9.57 -21.89 -31.23
C ARG A 165 8.38 -21.11 -31.75
N PHE A 166 7.43 -21.84 -32.31
CA PHE A 166 6.12 -21.31 -32.65
C PHE A 166 5.12 -21.78 -31.59
N ASN A 167 4.44 -20.85 -30.94
CA ASN A 167 3.38 -21.16 -29.98
C ASN A 167 2.08 -20.53 -30.48
N TYR A 168 0.95 -21.16 -30.17
CA TYR A 168 -0.36 -20.62 -30.53
C TYR A 168 -1.40 -20.94 -29.46
N GLY A 169 -2.48 -20.17 -29.42
CA GLY A 169 -3.48 -20.33 -28.39
C GLY A 169 -4.73 -19.51 -28.62
N ILE A 170 -5.67 -19.72 -27.72
CA ILE A 170 -6.94 -19.01 -27.66
C ILE A 170 -7.12 -18.41 -26.26
N VAL A 171 -7.64 -17.19 -26.21
CA VAL A 171 -7.96 -16.48 -24.97
C VAL A 171 -9.44 -16.16 -24.97
N GLY A 172 -10.14 -16.65 -23.95
CA GLY A 172 -11.49 -16.24 -23.60
C GLY A 172 -11.45 -15.16 -22.51
N LYS A 173 -12.13 -14.04 -22.73
CA LYS A 173 -12.25 -12.94 -21.78
C LYS A 173 -13.66 -12.93 -21.17
N LEU A 174 -13.75 -12.79 -19.85
CA LEU A 174 -15.00 -12.64 -19.11
C LEU A 174 -15.05 -11.21 -18.54
N GLY A 175 -15.69 -10.33 -19.31
CA GLY A 175 -15.66 -8.88 -19.07
C GLY A 175 -14.24 -8.31 -19.16
N ASP A 176 -13.98 -7.25 -18.40
CA ASP A 176 -12.68 -6.56 -18.40
C ASP A 176 -11.70 -7.09 -17.35
N ARG A 177 -12.13 -8.06 -16.54
CA ARG A 177 -11.39 -8.48 -15.34
C ARG A 177 -10.83 -9.88 -15.44
N ALA A 178 -11.58 -10.84 -15.98
CA ALA A 178 -11.15 -12.23 -15.98
C ALA A 178 -10.77 -12.70 -17.39
N PHE A 179 -9.78 -13.57 -17.49
CA PHE A 179 -9.48 -14.28 -18.73
C PHE A 179 -9.07 -15.74 -18.46
N VAL A 180 -9.31 -16.58 -19.45
CA VAL A 180 -8.85 -17.95 -19.52
C VAL A 180 -8.10 -18.12 -20.84
N ARG A 181 -6.90 -18.69 -20.80
CA ARG A 181 -6.09 -18.99 -21.97
C ARG A 181 -5.83 -20.46 -22.06
N ALA A 182 -6.01 -21.05 -23.24
CA ALA A 182 -5.43 -22.33 -23.60
C ALA A 182 -4.38 -22.10 -24.70
N ALA A 183 -3.15 -22.57 -24.47
CA ALA A 183 -2.05 -22.42 -25.41
C ALA A 183 -1.39 -23.76 -25.69
N ASN A 184 -1.07 -24.01 -26.96
CA ASN A 184 -0.18 -25.06 -27.38
C ASN A 184 1.23 -24.48 -27.53
N LEU A 185 2.14 -25.04 -26.76
CA LEU A 185 3.56 -24.75 -26.82
C LEU A 185 4.27 -25.94 -27.45
N ASN A 186 5.46 -25.68 -28.00
CA ASN A 186 6.39 -26.74 -28.44
C ASN A 186 6.71 -27.80 -27.36
N THR A 187 6.33 -27.56 -26.10
CA THR A 187 6.65 -28.39 -24.93
C THR A 187 5.42 -28.95 -24.20
N GLY A 188 4.21 -28.70 -24.75
CA GLY A 188 2.96 -29.16 -24.17
C GLY A 188 1.83 -28.13 -24.26
N ASN A 189 0.67 -28.49 -23.73
CA ASN A 189 -0.46 -27.57 -23.61
C ASN A 189 -0.45 -26.90 -22.23
N GLU A 190 -0.81 -25.62 -22.19
CA GLU A 190 -0.94 -24.84 -20.97
C GLU A 190 -2.32 -24.18 -20.88
N LEU A 191 -2.85 -24.09 -19.67
CA LEU A 191 -4.08 -23.40 -19.32
C LEU A 191 -3.69 -22.33 -18.33
N THR A 192 -4.13 -21.10 -18.53
CA THR A 192 -3.89 -20.00 -17.59
C THR A 192 -5.20 -19.33 -17.28
N VAL A 193 -5.45 -19.07 -16.00
CA VAL A 193 -6.57 -18.25 -15.55
C VAL A 193 -5.99 -16.98 -14.94
N GLY A 194 -6.51 -15.82 -15.31
CA GLY A 194 -6.07 -14.55 -14.76
C GLY A 194 -7.21 -13.62 -14.40
N TYR A 195 -6.92 -12.73 -13.44
CA TYR A 195 -7.83 -11.72 -12.92
C TYR A 195 -7.13 -10.37 -12.79
N THR A 196 -7.73 -9.33 -13.34
CA THR A 196 -7.29 -7.94 -13.29
C THR A 196 -8.15 -7.18 -12.29
N VAL A 197 -7.49 -6.56 -11.31
CA VAL A 197 -8.11 -5.70 -10.31
C VAL A 197 -7.75 -4.23 -10.56
N PRO A 198 -8.74 -3.32 -10.50
CA PRO A 198 -8.43 -1.92 -10.24
C PRO A 198 -7.76 -1.81 -8.87
N LEU A 199 -6.60 -1.18 -8.81
CA LEU A 199 -5.87 -0.93 -7.56
C LEU A 199 -6.38 0.35 -6.87
N ASP A 200 -7.09 1.20 -7.58
CA ASP A 200 -7.71 2.45 -7.11
C ASP A 200 -9.09 2.24 -6.45
N HIS A 201 -9.38 1.04 -5.91
CA HIS A 201 -10.73 0.53 -5.64
C HIS A 201 -11.60 1.28 -4.60
N TYR A 202 -11.18 2.46 -4.18
CA TYR A 202 -11.99 3.38 -3.40
C TYR A 202 -12.01 4.76 -4.07
N ALA A 203 -12.88 4.92 -5.06
CA ALA A 203 -13.09 6.21 -5.70
C ALA A 203 -13.51 7.28 -4.67
N PRO A 204 -13.10 8.54 -4.87
CA PRO A 204 -13.54 9.67 -4.06
C PRO A 204 -15.04 9.72 -3.86
N ARG A 205 -15.48 9.97 -2.62
CA ARG A 205 -16.86 10.44 -2.43
C ARG A 205 -16.95 11.88 -2.94
N PRO A 206 -17.92 12.20 -3.82
CA PRO A 206 -18.15 13.58 -4.21
C PRO A 206 -18.49 14.42 -2.98
N VAL A 207 -17.81 15.55 -2.81
CA VAL A 207 -18.13 16.53 -1.78
C VAL A 207 -19.38 17.28 -2.23
N ILE A 208 -20.45 17.18 -1.44
CA ILE A 208 -21.71 17.90 -1.72
C ILE A 208 -21.60 19.29 -1.09
N ALA A 209 -21.88 20.33 -1.88
CA ALA A 209 -21.93 21.72 -1.45
C ALA A 209 -22.72 21.88 -0.13
N PRO A 210 -22.21 22.63 0.85
CA PRO A 210 -23.02 23.09 1.96
C PRO A 210 -24.02 24.15 1.47
N ASP A 211 -25.21 24.16 2.06
CA ASP A 211 -26.13 25.29 1.87
C ASP A 211 -25.49 26.57 2.44
N PRO A 212 -25.76 27.75 1.84
CA PRO A 212 -25.31 29.01 2.42
C PRO A 212 -25.84 29.14 3.86
N PRO A 213 -25.02 29.69 4.79
CA PRO A 213 -25.40 29.77 6.19
C PRO A 213 -26.73 30.53 6.32
N LYS A 214 -27.75 29.87 6.88
CA LYS A 214 -29.06 30.49 7.15
C LYS A 214 -29.07 31.30 8.46
N VAL A 215 -27.93 31.39 9.14
CA VAL A 215 -27.86 31.81 10.53
C VAL A 215 -27.29 33.22 10.63
N ALA A 216 -28.17 34.20 10.77
CA ALA A 216 -27.82 35.53 11.25
C ALA A 216 -27.65 35.50 12.78
N ASP A 217 -26.61 36.17 13.29
CA ASP A 217 -26.45 36.59 14.70
C ASP A 217 -26.68 35.53 15.80
N GLN A 218 -26.42 34.24 15.52
CA GLN A 218 -26.33 33.27 16.62
C GLN A 218 -25.08 33.53 17.44
N ALA A 219 -25.24 33.53 18.76
CA ALA A 219 -24.14 33.57 19.70
C ALA A 219 -23.10 32.49 19.32
N VAL A 220 -21.83 32.87 19.21
CA VAL A 220 -20.69 32.01 18.81
C VAL A 220 -20.75 30.63 19.50
N THR A 221 -21.20 30.60 20.75
CA THR A 221 -21.42 29.40 21.55
C THR A 221 -22.41 28.40 20.92
N GLU A 222 -23.54 28.85 20.38
CA GLU A 222 -24.54 27.96 19.74
C GLU A 222 -23.97 27.30 18.48
N ALA A 223 -23.24 28.07 17.67
CA ALA A 223 -22.54 27.55 16.49
C ALA A 223 -21.50 26.48 16.86
N MET A 224 -20.73 26.71 17.93
CA MET A 224 -19.73 25.77 18.43
C MET A 224 -20.37 24.47 18.93
N GLU A 225 -21.45 24.57 19.70
CA GLU A 225 -22.20 23.42 20.21
C GLU A 225 -22.84 22.61 19.07
N LYS A 226 -23.44 23.25 18.06
CA LYS A 226 -23.98 22.58 16.88
C LYS A 226 -22.94 21.78 16.11
N VAL A 227 -21.75 22.36 15.89
CA VAL A 227 -20.65 21.63 15.24
C VAL A 227 -20.21 20.46 16.10
N LYS A 228 -19.96 20.68 17.39
CA LYS A 228 -19.54 19.63 18.32
C LYS A 228 -20.52 18.46 18.34
N GLU A 229 -21.82 18.73 18.50
CA GLU A 229 -22.87 17.70 18.49
C GLU A 229 -22.93 16.94 17.16
N ALA A 230 -22.84 17.65 16.02
CA ALA A 230 -22.86 17.02 14.71
C ALA A 230 -21.65 16.11 14.49
N LEU A 231 -20.46 16.54 14.93
CA LEU A 231 -19.24 15.74 14.85
C LEU A 231 -19.32 14.50 15.77
N VAL A 232 -19.81 14.65 17.00
CA VAL A 232 -20.02 13.50 17.91
C VAL A 232 -21.04 12.52 17.35
N ARG A 233 -22.16 13.03 16.79
CA ARG A 233 -23.20 12.20 16.13
C ARG A 233 -22.67 11.45 14.91
N SER A 234 -21.66 11.98 14.23
CA SER A 234 -20.96 11.31 13.14
C SER A 234 -20.03 10.19 13.60
N GLY A 235 -19.86 10.01 14.92
CA GLY A 235 -19.05 8.95 15.53
C GLY A 235 -17.59 9.35 15.79
N LEU A 236 -17.25 10.64 15.75
CA LEU A 236 -15.91 11.11 16.10
C LEU A 236 -15.72 11.16 17.62
N GLU A 237 -14.50 10.88 18.09
CA GLU A 237 -14.13 10.88 19.51
C GLU A 237 -13.24 12.08 19.86
N ASP A 238 -13.10 12.35 21.16
CA ASP A 238 -12.27 13.43 21.71
C ASP A 238 -12.53 14.78 21.00
N VAL A 239 -13.81 15.06 20.69
CA VAL A 239 -14.23 16.21 19.90
C VAL A 239 -14.13 17.47 20.74
N GLN A 240 -13.56 18.52 20.14
CA GLN A 240 -13.45 19.84 20.73
C GLN A 240 -13.58 20.90 19.64
N VAL A 241 -14.33 21.96 19.93
CA VAL A 241 -14.54 23.09 19.00
C VAL A 241 -14.19 24.40 19.71
N THR A 242 -13.50 25.31 19.02
CA THR A 242 -13.13 26.63 19.54
C THR A 242 -13.24 27.67 18.45
N VAL A 243 -13.55 28.92 18.81
CA VAL A 243 -13.48 30.07 17.91
C VAL A 243 -12.42 31.03 18.42
N THR A 244 -11.40 31.29 17.61
CA THR A 244 -10.33 32.23 17.91
C THR A 244 -10.66 33.57 17.29
N HIS A 245 -10.69 34.62 18.11
CA HIS A 245 -10.85 35.99 17.63
C HIS A 245 -9.47 36.53 17.22
N LEU A 246 -9.31 36.77 15.91
CA LEU A 246 -8.30 37.66 15.37
C LEU A 246 -8.84 39.10 15.42
N THR A 247 -7.97 40.10 15.24
CA THR A 247 -8.30 41.53 15.41
C THR A 247 -9.66 41.93 14.82
N ASP A 248 -9.92 41.54 13.56
CA ASP A 248 -11.19 41.82 12.86
C ASP A 248 -11.83 40.56 12.23
N ALA A 249 -11.34 39.37 12.57
CA ALA A 249 -11.73 38.12 11.91
C ALA A 249 -11.86 36.97 12.92
N LYS A 250 -12.57 35.90 12.55
CA LYS A 250 -12.70 34.70 13.36
C LYS A 250 -12.08 33.49 12.66
N GLU A 251 -11.45 32.62 13.42
CA GLU A 251 -11.08 31.28 12.97
C GLU A 251 -11.84 30.24 13.78
N MET A 252 -12.56 29.35 13.10
CA MET A 252 -13.24 28.24 13.76
C MET A 252 -12.33 27.02 13.71
N SER A 253 -12.01 26.44 14.87
CA SER A 253 -11.20 25.22 14.96
C SER A 253 -11.99 24.04 15.51
N ALA A 254 -11.78 22.86 14.93
CA ALA A 254 -12.29 21.60 15.44
C ALA A 254 -11.15 20.58 15.58
N ALA A 255 -11.11 19.87 16.69
CA ALA A 255 -10.13 18.84 16.96
C ALA A 255 -10.83 17.53 17.35
N TYR A 256 -10.43 16.41 16.77
CA TYR A 256 -11.12 15.12 16.95
C TYR A 256 -10.18 13.94 16.69
N ASP A 257 -10.46 12.78 17.30
CA ASP A 257 -9.86 11.49 16.93
C ASP A 257 -10.83 10.73 16.02
N ASP A 258 -10.33 10.33 14.84
CA ASP A 258 -11.09 9.52 13.89
C ASP A 258 -10.81 8.03 14.09
N ARG A 259 -11.77 7.36 14.71
CA ARG A 259 -11.80 5.91 14.83
C ARG A 259 -12.82 5.27 13.91
N MET A 260 -13.64 6.04 13.19
CA MET A 260 -14.64 5.51 12.26
C MET A 260 -13.99 5.18 10.92
N HIS A 261 -13.07 6.02 10.45
CA HIS A 261 -12.36 5.82 9.18
C HIS A 261 -11.00 5.17 9.42
N THR A 262 -10.99 3.86 9.61
CA THR A 262 -9.80 3.15 10.09
C THR A 262 -8.77 2.88 8.98
N VAL A 263 -9.21 2.77 7.72
CA VAL A 263 -8.32 2.60 6.56
C VAL A 263 -7.64 3.92 6.19
N ASN A 264 -8.39 5.03 6.19
CA ASN A 264 -7.87 6.36 5.90
C ASN A 264 -8.56 7.43 6.75
N GLN A 265 -7.84 7.97 7.73
CA GLN A 265 -8.41 8.98 8.63
C GLN A 265 -8.73 10.31 7.94
N LEU A 266 -8.18 10.57 6.73
CA LEU A 266 -8.53 11.74 5.94
C LEU A 266 -9.94 11.67 5.33
N ASP A 267 -10.62 10.53 5.43
CA ASP A 267 -11.99 10.37 4.91
C ASP A 267 -13.04 11.09 5.75
N GLY A 268 -12.76 11.32 7.03
CA GLY A 268 -13.63 12.12 7.90
C GLY A 268 -13.52 13.62 7.63
N LEU A 269 -12.38 14.08 7.09
CA LEU A 269 -12.08 15.49 6.92
C LEU A 269 -13.08 16.28 6.04
N PRO A 270 -13.59 15.78 4.90
CA PRO A 270 -14.60 16.49 4.11
C PRO A 270 -15.89 16.74 4.90
N ASN A 271 -16.33 15.75 5.68
CA ASN A 271 -17.55 15.88 6.49
C ASN A 271 -17.35 16.93 7.60
N VAL A 272 -16.17 16.92 8.24
CA VAL A 272 -15.84 17.91 9.28
C VAL A 272 -15.80 19.31 8.71
N LEU A 273 -15.11 19.52 7.58
CA LEU A 273 -15.04 20.83 6.91
C LEU A 273 -16.43 21.31 6.49
N LYS A 274 -17.28 20.41 5.97
CA LYS A 274 -18.67 20.71 5.62
C LYS A 274 -19.46 21.17 6.84
N THR A 275 -19.47 20.38 7.91
CA THR A 275 -20.20 20.69 9.14
C THR A 275 -19.73 22.02 9.75
N MET A 276 -18.41 22.28 9.75
CA MET A 276 -17.87 23.55 10.20
C MET A 276 -18.30 24.71 9.30
N ALA A 277 -18.25 24.56 7.97
CA ALA A 277 -18.60 25.62 7.03
C ALA A 277 -20.09 26.02 7.09
N GLU A 278 -20.98 25.04 7.31
CA GLU A 278 -22.44 25.24 7.44
C GLU A 278 -22.82 26.01 8.72
N ASN A 279 -22.01 25.87 9.76
CA ASN A 279 -22.27 26.44 11.08
C ASN A 279 -21.24 27.50 11.48
N ALA A 280 -20.38 27.94 10.54
CA ALA A 280 -19.35 28.93 10.82
C ALA A 280 -20.00 30.27 11.22
N PRO A 281 -19.62 30.88 12.35
CA PRO A 281 -20.10 32.21 12.74
C PRO A 281 -19.79 33.26 11.68
N GLU A 282 -20.57 34.34 11.63
CA GLU A 282 -20.27 35.48 10.77
C GLU A 282 -18.89 36.09 11.11
N GLY A 283 -18.15 36.49 10.08
CA GLY A 283 -16.77 36.95 10.18
C GLY A 283 -15.71 35.84 10.24
N THR A 284 -16.10 34.56 10.10
CA THR A 284 -15.13 33.46 10.03
C THR A 284 -14.38 33.48 8.69
N VAL A 285 -13.05 33.58 8.74
CA VAL A 285 -12.19 33.63 7.54
C VAL A 285 -11.55 32.28 7.21
N ALA A 286 -11.35 31.42 8.21
CA ALA A 286 -10.70 30.13 8.04
C ALA A 286 -11.28 29.05 8.97
N LEU A 287 -11.19 27.80 8.50
CA LEU A 287 -11.51 26.59 9.23
C LEU A 287 -10.21 25.87 9.59
N VAL A 288 -9.99 25.59 10.87
CA VAL A 288 -8.77 24.94 11.38
C VAL A 288 -9.08 23.56 11.94
N VAL A 289 -8.79 22.52 11.18
CA VAL A 289 -9.06 21.13 11.57
C VAL A 289 -7.82 20.46 12.14
N LYS A 290 -7.88 19.98 13.39
CA LYS A 290 -6.78 19.31 14.10
C LYS A 290 -7.08 17.81 14.20
N LEU A 291 -6.42 17.02 13.37
CA LEU A 291 -6.54 15.55 13.38
C LEU A 291 -5.79 15.00 14.58
N ARG A 292 -6.52 14.35 15.50
CA ARG A 292 -5.94 13.68 16.66
C ARG A 292 -5.81 12.19 16.44
N ARG A 293 -4.84 11.61 17.13
CA ARG A 293 -4.68 10.18 17.30
C ARG A 293 -4.19 9.89 18.71
N ARG A 294 -4.96 9.11 19.47
CA ARG A 294 -4.68 8.85 20.90
C ARG A 294 -4.50 10.16 21.67
N SER A 295 -5.37 11.11 21.37
CA SER A 295 -5.39 12.47 21.92
C SER A 295 -4.10 13.29 21.68
N LEU A 296 -3.27 12.93 20.69
CA LEU A 296 -2.16 13.76 20.18
C LEU A 296 -2.56 14.36 18.83
N VAL A 297 -2.29 15.65 18.59
CA VAL A 297 -2.55 16.27 17.28
C VAL A 297 -1.44 15.88 16.30
N MET A 298 -1.82 15.23 15.21
CA MET A 298 -0.90 14.70 14.20
C MET A 298 -0.74 15.63 13.01
N ALA A 299 -1.83 16.26 12.61
CA ALA A 299 -1.88 17.23 11.53
C ALA A 299 -2.90 18.32 11.85
N GLU A 300 -2.60 19.53 11.40
CA GLU A 300 -3.49 20.68 11.44
C GLU A 300 -3.69 21.18 10.00
N TYR A 301 -4.94 21.31 9.58
CA TYR A 301 -5.36 21.81 8.28
C TYR A 301 -6.04 23.15 8.46
N ARG A 302 -5.44 24.22 7.97
CA ARG A 302 -6.03 25.56 7.97
C ARG A 302 -6.51 25.89 6.56
N VAL A 303 -7.82 25.85 6.39
CA VAL A 303 -8.51 25.97 5.10
C VAL A 303 -9.24 27.32 5.05
N PRO A 304 -8.96 28.21 4.07
CA PRO A 304 -9.73 29.43 3.90
C PRO A 304 -11.20 29.10 3.61
N LEU A 305 -12.13 29.67 4.39
CA LEU A 305 -13.56 29.33 4.31
C LEU A 305 -14.13 29.65 2.92
N GLU A 306 -13.72 30.78 2.35
CA GLU A 306 -14.18 31.21 1.02
C GLU A 306 -13.71 30.26 -0.09
N THR A 307 -12.43 29.86 -0.06
CA THR A 307 -11.91 28.88 -1.03
C THR A 307 -12.62 27.53 -0.89
N TYR A 308 -12.90 27.10 0.34
CA TYR A 308 -13.67 25.87 0.58
C TYR A 308 -15.09 25.96 0.01
N ARG A 309 -15.79 27.09 0.21
CA ARG A 309 -17.13 27.31 -0.36
C ARG A 309 -17.13 27.26 -1.87
N ARG A 310 -16.19 27.96 -2.52
CA ARG A 310 -16.00 27.90 -3.98
C ARG A 310 -15.73 26.47 -4.45
N TYR A 311 -14.88 25.73 -3.75
CA TYR A 311 -14.60 24.33 -4.08
C TYR A 311 -15.87 23.48 -3.98
N ALA A 312 -16.61 23.62 -2.88
CA ALA A 312 -17.81 22.83 -2.61
C ALA A 312 -18.95 23.13 -3.61
N THR A 313 -19.03 24.34 -4.16
CA THR A 313 -19.96 24.73 -5.24
C THR A 313 -19.45 24.43 -6.65
N GLY A 314 -18.26 23.83 -6.79
CA GLY A 314 -17.65 23.50 -8.09
C GLY A 314 -17.01 24.69 -8.82
N GLN A 315 -16.87 25.85 -8.15
CA GLN A 315 -16.25 27.07 -8.65
C GLN A 315 -14.74 27.16 -8.42
N ALA A 316 -14.17 26.21 -7.66
CA ALA A 316 -12.73 26.04 -7.51
C ALA A 316 -12.37 24.58 -7.71
N THR A 317 -11.20 24.33 -8.30
CA THR A 317 -10.69 22.97 -8.45
C THR A 317 -10.16 22.42 -7.12
N LYS A 318 -10.01 21.10 -7.04
CA LYS A 318 -9.34 20.43 -5.92
C LYS A 318 -7.90 20.93 -5.72
N ALA A 319 -7.20 21.21 -6.82
CA ALA A 319 -5.84 21.74 -6.81
C ALA A 319 -5.79 23.14 -6.17
N GLU A 320 -6.72 24.03 -6.54
CA GLU A 320 -6.86 25.36 -5.92
C GLU A 320 -7.09 25.27 -4.41
N LEU A 321 -7.97 24.37 -3.96
CA LEU A 321 -8.22 24.18 -2.52
C LEU A 321 -6.97 23.67 -1.78
N ALA A 322 -6.27 22.69 -2.36
CA ALA A 322 -5.06 22.12 -1.78
C ALA A 322 -3.93 23.15 -1.69
N GLU A 323 -3.76 23.99 -2.72
CA GLU A 323 -2.77 25.06 -2.75
C GLU A 323 -3.06 26.15 -1.71
N ALA A 324 -4.33 26.48 -1.50
CA ALA A 324 -4.76 27.47 -0.51
C ALA A 324 -4.72 26.95 0.94
N THR A 325 -4.58 25.64 1.16
CA THR A 325 -4.62 25.06 2.50
C THR A 325 -3.23 24.96 3.12
N GLU A 326 -3.09 25.47 4.34
CA GLU A 326 -1.87 25.30 5.12
C GLU A 326 -1.96 24.01 5.95
N VAL A 327 -0.95 23.14 5.83
CA VAL A 327 -0.89 21.88 6.59
C VAL A 327 0.34 21.86 7.50
N THR A 328 0.10 21.74 8.81
CA THR A 328 1.14 21.65 9.83
C THR A 328 1.21 20.26 10.43
N MET A 329 2.38 19.63 10.34
CA MET A 329 2.62 18.27 10.84
C MET A 329 3.22 18.24 12.25
N ALA A 330 2.70 17.34 13.08
CA ALA A 330 3.13 17.08 14.46
C ALA A 330 3.41 18.38 15.26
N PRO A 331 2.39 19.25 15.44
CA PRO A 331 2.54 20.44 16.27
C PRO A 331 2.90 20.08 17.72
N ARG A 332 3.51 21.02 18.44
CA ARG A 332 4.05 20.78 19.79
C ARG A 332 2.95 20.32 20.76
N THR A 333 3.26 19.31 21.57
CA THR A 333 2.36 18.80 22.63
C THR A 333 2.23 19.85 23.74
N GLY A 334 1.28 20.79 23.63
CA GLY A 334 1.12 21.86 24.63
C GLY A 334 0.26 23.03 24.15
N GLU A 335 0.33 23.39 22.88
CA GLU A 335 -0.56 24.40 22.25
C GLU A 335 -2.01 23.91 22.08
N MET A 336 -2.25 22.64 22.43
CA MET A 336 -3.56 22.00 22.45
C MET A 336 -4.48 22.47 23.58
N ARG A 337 -4.05 23.44 24.38
CA ARG A 337 -4.89 24.27 25.27
C ARG A 337 -4.46 25.72 25.09
N GLY A 338 -4.96 26.36 24.03
CA GLY A 338 -4.93 27.82 23.98
C GLY A 338 -5.74 28.37 25.18
N PRO A 339 -5.43 29.58 25.66
CA PRO A 339 -6.17 30.23 26.76
C PRO A 339 -7.67 30.49 26.46
N GLN A 340 -8.16 30.15 25.26
CA GLN A 340 -9.53 30.37 24.77
C GLN A 340 -10.28 29.04 24.48
N GLN A 341 -10.04 27.98 25.26
CA GLN A 341 -10.84 26.75 25.15
C GLN A 341 -12.19 26.91 25.84
N GLU A 342 -13.23 27.14 25.05
CA GLU A 342 -14.60 27.32 25.57
C GLU A 342 -15.39 26.02 25.72
N THR A 343 -15.13 24.96 24.91
CA THR A 343 -15.85 23.68 25.01
C THR A 343 -15.05 22.58 25.72
N SER A 344 -15.75 21.79 26.53
CA SER A 344 -15.23 20.55 27.12
C SER A 344 -15.04 19.46 26.07
N VAL A 345 -14.11 18.54 26.28
CA VAL A 345 -13.90 17.38 25.40
C VAL A 345 -15.08 16.42 25.52
N GLU A 346 -15.72 16.09 24.41
CA GLU A 346 -16.84 15.13 24.36
C GLU A 346 -16.46 13.82 23.68
N ASN A 347 -17.22 12.76 24.02
CA ASN A 347 -17.04 11.40 23.52
C ASN A 347 -15.60 10.90 23.67
N SER A 348 -15.11 10.86 24.92
CA SER A 348 -13.69 10.57 25.18
C SER A 348 -13.30 9.16 24.71
N SER A 349 -12.12 9.06 24.08
CA SER A 349 -11.54 7.78 23.65
C SER A 349 -11.04 6.90 24.82
N PHE A 350 -10.93 7.45 26.03
CA PHE A 350 -10.40 6.74 27.20
C PHE A 350 -11.27 5.51 27.54
N ARG A 351 -10.62 4.38 27.82
CA ARG A 351 -11.25 3.06 28.09
C ARG A 351 -12.00 2.41 26.93
N HIS A 352 -12.03 3.01 25.74
CA HIS A 352 -12.63 2.36 24.57
C HIS A 352 -11.63 1.37 23.95
N VAL A 353 -11.82 0.09 24.23
CA VAL A 353 -10.94 -1.00 23.78
C VAL A 353 -11.33 -1.47 22.38
N ASP A 354 -10.37 -1.53 21.46
CA ASP A 354 -10.54 -2.19 20.18
C ASP A 354 -10.10 -3.65 20.29
N LEU A 355 -10.98 -4.58 19.95
CA LEU A 355 -10.68 -5.98 19.66
C LEU A 355 -10.55 -6.14 18.14
N VAL A 356 -9.31 -6.22 17.67
CA VAL A 356 -8.96 -6.33 16.26
C VAL A 356 -8.75 -7.80 15.90
N VAL A 357 -9.54 -8.30 14.96
CA VAL A 357 -9.42 -9.65 14.42
C VAL A 357 -8.75 -9.58 13.05
N SER A 358 -7.70 -10.37 12.83
CA SER A 358 -7.01 -10.35 11.54
C SER A 358 -6.49 -11.70 11.09
N PRO A 359 -6.53 -12.00 9.78
CA PRO A 359 -5.79 -13.12 9.24
C PRO A 359 -4.31 -12.79 9.25
N GLY A 360 -3.51 -13.71 9.77
CA GLY A 360 -2.08 -13.77 9.54
C GLY A 360 -1.79 -14.73 8.42
N ILE A 361 -1.04 -14.29 7.42
CA ILE A 361 -0.49 -15.19 6.42
C ILE A 361 1.03 -15.07 6.52
N ASN A 362 1.68 -16.22 6.65
CA ASN A 362 3.11 -16.36 6.49
C ASN A 362 3.34 -17.10 5.18
N THR A 363 4.29 -16.63 4.40
CA THR A 363 4.69 -17.25 3.16
C THR A 363 6.20 -17.43 3.15
N ILE A 364 6.65 -18.57 2.65
CA ILE A 364 8.06 -18.79 2.32
C ILE A 364 8.09 -19.24 0.87
N VAL A 365 8.94 -18.60 0.09
CA VAL A 365 9.10 -18.85 -1.34
C VAL A 365 10.47 -19.48 -1.57
N GLY A 366 10.54 -20.56 -2.34
CA GLY A 366 11.82 -21.17 -2.71
C GLY A 366 12.45 -22.01 -1.59
N THR A 367 11.69 -22.96 -1.03
CA THR A 367 12.22 -23.90 -0.02
C THR A 367 12.83 -25.13 -0.68
N GLU A 368 13.75 -25.84 -0.01
CA GLU A 368 14.29 -27.14 -0.48
C GLU A 368 13.19 -28.20 -0.78
N THR A 369 11.99 -28.01 -0.23
CA THR A 369 10.89 -28.99 -0.24
C THR A 369 9.62 -28.53 -0.95
N GLY A 370 9.56 -27.29 -1.47
CA GLY A 370 8.31 -26.70 -1.98
C GLY A 370 8.44 -25.25 -2.48
N ILE A 371 7.66 -24.90 -3.53
CA ILE A 371 7.72 -23.60 -4.24
C ILE A 371 7.34 -22.48 -3.30
N PHE A 372 6.26 -22.74 -2.57
CA PHE A 372 5.48 -21.77 -1.86
C PHE A 372 4.86 -22.52 -0.70
N LYS A 373 5.38 -22.26 0.49
CA LYS A 373 4.74 -22.73 1.71
C LYS A 373 3.91 -21.59 2.26
N ILE A 374 2.69 -21.90 2.65
CA ILE A 374 1.79 -20.96 3.28
C ILE A 374 1.41 -21.45 4.67
N GLY A 375 1.33 -20.52 5.62
CA GLY A 375 0.76 -20.75 6.94
C GLY A 375 -0.26 -19.67 7.22
N ALA A 376 -1.44 -20.06 7.62
CA ALA A 376 -2.50 -19.16 8.04
C ALA A 376 -2.65 -19.17 9.56
N HIS A 377 -2.83 -17.99 10.12
CA HIS A 377 -3.09 -17.73 11.53
C HIS A 377 -4.35 -16.88 11.69
N ALA A 378 -5.09 -17.09 12.76
CA ALA A 378 -6.03 -16.10 13.28
C ALA A 378 -5.29 -15.26 14.32
N ARG A 379 -5.42 -13.95 14.24
CA ARG A 379 -4.87 -13.01 15.21
C ARG A 379 -6.03 -12.28 15.88
N VAL A 380 -5.95 -12.16 17.20
CA VAL A 380 -6.85 -11.33 17.98
C VAL A 380 -6.00 -10.40 18.80
N GLU A 381 -6.25 -9.11 18.68
CA GLU A 381 -5.50 -8.07 19.36
C GLU A 381 -6.43 -7.13 20.12
N ALA A 382 -6.15 -6.93 21.40
CA ALA A 382 -6.78 -5.90 22.20
C ALA A 382 -5.89 -4.65 22.21
N VAL A 383 -6.45 -3.49 21.85
CA VAL A 383 -5.79 -2.18 21.90
C VAL A 383 -6.59 -1.24 22.80
N ALA A 384 -6.00 -0.83 23.91
CA ALA A 384 -6.64 0.01 24.91
C ALA A 384 -5.90 1.35 25.06
N PRO A 385 -6.53 2.49 24.70
CA PRO A 385 -6.01 3.81 25.06
C PRO A 385 -6.17 4.02 26.58
N LEU A 386 -5.05 4.23 27.26
CA LEU A 386 -4.99 4.44 28.71
C LEU A 386 -4.84 5.92 29.08
N GLY A 387 -4.67 6.78 28.09
CA GLY A 387 -4.54 8.23 28.28
C GLY A 387 -3.89 8.87 27.06
N ARG A 388 -3.53 10.15 27.19
CA ARG A 388 -2.87 10.91 26.12
C ARG A 388 -1.54 10.26 25.74
N GLY A 389 -1.46 9.73 24.52
CA GLY A 389 -0.29 9.02 24.01
C GLY A 389 0.02 7.68 24.70
N LEU A 390 -0.65 7.32 25.79
CA LEU A 390 -0.44 6.07 26.51
C LEU A 390 -1.44 5.01 26.02
N GLN A 391 -0.92 3.85 25.62
CA GLN A 391 -1.76 2.73 25.18
C GLN A 391 -1.15 1.39 25.61
N ALA A 392 -2.03 0.43 25.89
CA ALA A 392 -1.69 -0.95 26.11
C ALA A 392 -2.21 -1.83 24.96
N GLN A 393 -1.44 -2.86 24.62
CA GLN A 393 -1.79 -3.80 23.58
C GLN A 393 -1.48 -5.23 24.01
N ALA A 394 -2.32 -6.16 23.60
CA ALA A 394 -2.07 -7.59 23.77
C ALA A 394 -2.57 -8.34 22.53
N ARG A 395 -1.73 -9.21 21.96
CA ARG A 395 -2.07 -10.00 20.78
C ARG A 395 -1.88 -11.48 21.06
N VAL A 396 -2.92 -12.24 20.74
CA VAL A 396 -2.88 -13.69 20.70
C VAL A 396 -3.03 -14.18 19.27
N VAL A 397 -2.37 -15.29 18.98
CA VAL A 397 -2.33 -15.88 17.64
C VAL A 397 -2.69 -17.36 17.73
N TYR A 398 -3.49 -17.84 16.79
CA TYR A 398 -3.91 -19.21 16.68
C TYR A 398 -3.57 -19.76 15.28
N PRO A 399 -2.81 -20.86 15.15
CA PRO A 399 -2.53 -21.45 13.85
C PRO A 399 -3.80 -22.10 13.28
N ILE A 400 -4.24 -21.66 12.10
CA ILE A 400 -5.43 -22.20 11.42
C ILE A 400 -5.03 -23.44 10.63
N GLY A 401 -4.02 -23.31 9.76
CA GLY A 401 -3.61 -24.38 8.87
C GLY A 401 -2.62 -23.93 7.80
N GLY A 402 -2.07 -24.88 7.06
CA GLY A 402 -1.01 -24.66 6.08
C GLY A 402 0.32 -25.30 6.50
N GLU A 403 1.19 -25.52 5.53
CA GLU A 403 2.46 -26.24 5.71
C GLU A 403 3.38 -25.59 6.74
N LEU A 404 3.43 -24.26 6.79
CA LEU A 404 4.31 -23.54 7.72
C LEU A 404 3.85 -23.62 9.18
N VAL A 405 2.61 -24.02 9.42
CA VAL A 405 2.02 -24.09 10.76
C VAL A 405 1.54 -25.50 11.11
N ALA A 406 1.81 -26.47 10.24
CA ALA A 406 1.36 -27.86 10.42
C ALA A 406 1.88 -28.48 11.73
N TYR A 407 3.08 -28.09 12.14
CA TYR A 407 3.72 -28.54 13.38
C TYR A 407 3.56 -27.57 14.55
N GLU A 408 2.89 -26.42 14.36
CA GLU A 408 2.60 -25.52 15.47
C GLU A 408 1.46 -26.12 16.33
N PRO A 409 1.58 -26.08 17.67
CA PRO A 409 0.52 -26.58 18.54
C PRO A 409 -0.77 -25.76 18.32
N ARG A 410 -1.89 -26.45 18.09
CA ARG A 410 -3.24 -25.86 17.90
C ARG A 410 -3.81 -25.26 19.19
N ARG A 411 -3.18 -24.20 19.67
CA ARG A 411 -3.59 -23.44 20.86
C ARG A 411 -3.29 -21.96 20.67
N TRP A 412 -4.05 -21.13 21.37
CA TRP A 412 -3.77 -19.71 21.45
C TRP A 412 -2.40 -19.48 22.08
N ARG A 413 -1.55 -18.72 21.39
CA ARG A 413 -0.24 -18.29 21.86
C ARG A 413 -0.26 -16.79 22.05
N ASN A 414 0.19 -16.33 23.21
CA ASN A 414 0.52 -14.91 23.39
C ASN A 414 1.73 -14.60 22.50
N ASP A 415 1.49 -13.79 21.46
CA ASP A 415 2.52 -13.34 20.53
C ASP A 415 3.18 -12.06 21.05
N ARG A 416 2.37 -11.16 21.63
CA ARG A 416 2.79 -9.82 22.03
C ARG A 416 1.98 -9.28 23.20
N TRP A 417 2.63 -8.51 24.05
CA TRP A 417 2.00 -7.60 25.00
C TRP A 417 2.91 -6.38 25.15
N MET A 418 2.34 -5.18 25.06
CA MET A 418 3.13 -3.95 25.03
C MET A 418 2.41 -2.83 25.76
N LEU A 419 3.21 -1.97 26.36
CA LEU A 419 2.80 -0.65 26.83
C LEU A 419 3.63 0.37 26.05
N SER A 420 2.96 1.35 25.44
CA SER A 420 3.66 2.41 24.73
C SER A 420 3.17 3.79 25.13
N TYR A 421 4.09 4.74 25.18
CA TYR A 421 3.83 6.14 25.47
C TYR A 421 4.43 7.02 24.37
N ALA A 422 3.58 7.75 23.66
CA ALA A 422 3.97 8.69 22.61
C ALA A 422 3.77 10.15 23.04
N TRP A 423 4.66 11.04 22.61
CA TRP A 423 4.57 12.48 22.83
C TRP A 423 5.34 13.25 21.75
N SER A 424 5.05 14.53 21.60
CA SER A 424 5.80 15.45 20.73
C SER A 424 6.58 16.47 21.59
N PRO A 425 7.90 16.28 21.82
CA PRO A 425 8.69 17.14 22.70
C PRO A 425 8.92 18.54 22.12
N TYR A 426 8.98 18.64 20.79
CA TYR A 426 9.18 19.87 20.02
C TYR A 426 8.25 19.83 18.79
N ALA A 427 7.97 20.99 18.19
CA ALA A 427 7.26 21.04 16.92
C ALA A 427 7.98 20.17 15.87
N ARG A 428 7.20 19.43 15.08
CA ARG A 428 7.68 18.47 14.08
C ARG A 428 8.45 17.28 14.65
N TRP A 429 8.45 17.04 15.95
CA TRP A 429 9.00 15.82 16.53
C TRP A 429 7.88 14.98 17.11
N LEU A 430 7.92 13.68 16.84
CA LEU A 430 7.08 12.69 17.50
C LEU A 430 7.99 11.60 18.04
N THR A 431 7.84 11.26 19.31
CA THR A 431 8.68 10.28 20.01
C THR A 431 7.78 9.28 20.71
N GLN A 432 8.20 8.02 20.72
CA GLN A 432 7.48 6.96 21.40
C GLN A 432 8.46 6.03 22.11
N VAL A 433 8.08 5.60 23.31
CA VAL A 433 8.75 4.52 24.04
C VAL A 433 7.79 3.34 24.12
N ILE A 434 8.28 2.14 23.83
CA ILE A 434 7.53 0.89 23.85
C ILE A 434 8.27 -0.10 24.75
N VAL A 435 7.55 -0.69 25.69
CA VAL A 435 8.07 -1.74 26.58
C VAL A 435 7.17 -2.98 26.50
N GLY A 436 7.78 -4.16 26.51
CA GLY A 436 7.04 -5.41 26.63
C GLY A 436 7.60 -6.54 25.77
N LYS A 437 6.74 -7.48 25.38
CA LYS A 437 7.09 -8.61 24.52
C LYS A 437 6.72 -8.32 23.07
N PHE A 438 7.71 -8.35 22.19
CA PHE A 438 7.54 -8.20 20.73
C PHE A 438 7.47 -9.57 20.04
N PRO A 439 6.84 -9.67 18.86
CA PRO A 439 6.78 -10.92 18.09
C PRO A 439 8.16 -11.54 17.88
N GLY A 440 8.32 -12.81 18.28
CA GLY A 440 9.59 -13.54 18.18
C GLY A 440 10.63 -13.17 19.24
N THR A 441 10.31 -12.32 20.23
CA THR A 441 11.19 -11.96 21.36
C THR A 441 10.53 -12.34 22.70
N THR A 442 11.30 -12.29 23.79
CA THR A 442 10.79 -12.53 25.15
C THR A 442 10.35 -11.23 25.84
N SER A 443 11.17 -10.19 25.73
CA SER A 443 10.92 -8.86 26.29
C SER A 443 11.89 -7.84 25.67
N GLY A 444 11.53 -6.56 25.67
CA GLY A 444 12.44 -5.50 25.26
C GLY A 444 11.92 -4.10 25.57
N VAL A 445 12.77 -3.13 25.26
CA VAL A 445 12.46 -1.70 25.28
C VAL A 445 12.89 -1.12 23.95
N VAL A 446 12.02 -0.35 23.32
CA VAL A 446 12.26 0.32 22.03
C VAL A 446 11.89 1.78 22.17
N VAL A 447 12.69 2.65 21.57
CA VAL A 447 12.42 4.07 21.42
C VAL A 447 12.39 4.39 19.94
N GLU A 448 11.36 5.12 19.52
CA GLU A 448 11.20 5.63 18.17
C GLU A 448 11.16 7.16 18.20
N ALA A 449 11.73 7.79 17.19
CA ALA A 449 11.63 9.22 16.97
C ALA A 449 11.40 9.49 15.48
N LEU A 450 10.46 10.37 15.19
CA LEU A 450 10.11 10.77 13.84
C LEU A 450 10.14 12.28 13.73
N ARG A 451 10.67 12.79 12.61
CA ARG A 451 10.69 14.21 12.30
C ARG A 451 10.44 14.49 10.82
N PRO A 452 9.34 15.17 10.43
CA PRO A 452 9.22 15.77 9.11
C PRO A 452 10.29 16.84 8.91
N ILE A 453 11.07 16.71 7.85
CA ILE A 453 12.09 17.69 7.46
C ILE A 453 11.42 18.84 6.70
N ASP A 454 10.65 18.47 5.67
CA ASP A 454 9.89 19.37 4.81
C ASP A 454 8.52 18.73 4.48
N ALA A 455 7.78 19.33 3.55
CA ALA A 455 6.47 18.82 3.12
C ALA A 455 6.52 17.48 2.36
N ARG A 456 7.72 17.04 1.93
CA ARG A 456 7.96 15.88 1.08
C ARG A 456 8.97 14.90 1.67
N SER A 457 9.44 15.08 2.90
CA SER A 457 10.45 14.20 3.48
C SER A 457 10.44 14.18 5.00
N LEU A 458 10.85 13.05 5.55
CA LEU A 458 10.97 12.84 6.98
C LEU A 458 12.13 11.91 7.30
N VAL A 459 12.57 11.98 8.55
CA VAL A 459 13.50 11.01 9.16
C VAL A 459 12.77 10.26 10.24
N TYR A 460 13.01 8.96 10.30
CA TYR A 460 12.52 8.08 11.35
C TYR A 460 13.69 7.28 11.92
N LEU A 461 13.83 7.32 13.22
CA LEU A 461 14.87 6.63 13.98
C LEU A 461 14.20 5.66 14.93
N VAL A 462 14.73 4.45 15.01
CA VAL A 462 14.31 3.47 16.00
C VAL A 462 15.55 2.84 16.62
N ALA A 463 15.54 2.68 17.94
CA ALA A 463 16.58 1.96 18.66
C ALA A 463 15.95 1.17 19.80
N GLY A 464 16.45 -0.03 20.07
CA GLY A 464 15.91 -0.84 21.14
C GLY A 464 16.78 -2.01 21.51
N GLN A 465 16.57 -2.50 22.72
CA GLN A 465 17.19 -3.73 23.21
C GLN A 465 16.08 -4.74 23.43
N THR A 466 16.21 -5.90 22.78
CA THR A 466 15.27 -7.01 22.95
C THR A 466 16.03 -8.25 23.38
N ARG A 467 15.38 -9.08 24.20
CA ARG A 467 15.88 -10.40 24.57
C ARG A 467 15.27 -11.43 23.64
N ASN A 468 16.11 -12.11 22.88
CA ASN A 468 15.71 -13.19 21.99
C ASN A 468 16.41 -14.48 22.42
N THR A 469 15.69 -15.61 22.39
CA THR A 469 16.28 -16.92 22.68
C THR A 469 17.01 -17.52 21.47
N ARG A 470 16.76 -16.99 20.27
CA ARG A 470 17.29 -17.51 18.99
C ARG A 470 18.21 -16.52 18.27
N LEU A 471 18.18 -15.23 18.63
CA LEU A 471 18.96 -14.17 18.00
C LEU A 471 19.93 -13.55 19.01
N ASP A 472 20.96 -12.89 18.49
CA ASP A 472 21.91 -12.14 19.31
C ASP A 472 21.20 -10.97 20.02
N ASN A 473 21.52 -10.74 21.30
CA ASN A 473 20.89 -9.73 22.16
C ASN A 473 21.53 -8.33 22.00
N LYS A 474 22.10 -8.05 20.82
CA LYS A 474 22.71 -6.76 20.50
C LYS A 474 21.67 -5.66 20.34
N LEU A 475 22.13 -4.42 20.50
CA LEU A 475 21.32 -3.23 20.27
C LEU A 475 20.80 -3.22 18.82
N TYR A 476 19.49 -3.27 18.66
CA TYR A 476 18.78 -3.01 17.40
C TYR A 476 18.70 -1.50 17.18
N TRP A 477 19.01 -1.04 15.98
CA TRP A 477 18.77 0.36 15.62
C TRP A 477 18.67 0.52 14.11
N LEU A 478 17.76 1.37 13.66
CA LEU A 478 17.63 1.75 12.26
C LEU A 478 17.43 3.26 12.15
N ALA A 479 18.01 3.83 11.11
CA ALA A 479 17.72 5.17 10.63
C ALA A 479 17.09 5.07 9.25
N GLU A 480 15.96 5.75 9.06
CA GLU A 480 15.23 5.79 7.81
C GLU A 480 15.09 7.24 7.33
N TYR A 481 15.32 7.44 6.04
CA TYR A 481 14.97 8.67 5.32
C TYR A 481 13.89 8.35 4.30
N TRP A 482 12.86 9.18 4.29
CA TRP A 482 11.71 9.04 3.41
C TRP A 482 11.58 10.26 2.51
N ARG A 483 11.30 10.05 1.23
CA ARG A 483 10.98 11.10 0.25
C ARG A 483 9.67 10.75 -0.48
N PHE A 484 8.74 11.69 -0.50
CA PHE A 484 7.46 11.58 -1.20
C PHE A 484 7.53 12.29 -2.55
N ILE A 485 7.09 11.60 -3.59
CA ILE A 485 6.99 12.08 -4.97
C ILE A 485 5.49 12.10 -5.33
N PRO A 486 4.76 13.17 -4.97
CA PRO A 486 3.30 13.22 -5.11
C PRO A 486 2.81 13.06 -6.53
N GLU A 487 3.57 13.56 -7.51
CA GLU A 487 3.25 13.49 -8.94
C GLU A 487 3.05 12.04 -9.39
N TRP A 488 3.72 11.10 -8.72
CA TRP A 488 3.63 9.67 -8.98
C TRP A 488 3.12 8.88 -7.78
N LYS A 489 2.56 9.49 -6.73
CA LYS A 489 2.14 8.79 -5.50
C LYS A 489 3.16 7.73 -5.01
N VAL A 490 4.45 8.02 -5.20
CA VAL A 490 5.58 7.13 -4.91
C VAL A 490 6.31 7.66 -3.68
N GLN A 491 6.82 6.73 -2.87
CA GLN A 491 7.64 7.00 -1.72
C GLN A 491 8.96 6.26 -1.88
N LEU A 492 10.06 6.97 -1.65
CA LEU A 492 11.39 6.39 -1.56
C LEU A 492 11.74 6.24 -0.08
N ARG A 493 12.10 5.04 0.34
CA ARG A 493 12.61 4.76 1.69
C ARG A 493 14.06 4.31 1.60
N VAL A 494 14.97 5.12 2.13
CA VAL A 494 16.35 4.71 2.38
C VAL A 494 16.43 4.32 3.85
N LEU A 495 16.99 3.15 4.16
CA LEU A 495 17.22 2.74 5.53
C LEU A 495 18.62 2.20 5.74
N GLY A 496 19.14 2.36 6.95
CA GLY A 496 20.43 1.80 7.34
C GLY A 496 20.52 1.59 8.83
N GLY A 497 21.26 0.56 9.23
CA GLY A 497 21.55 0.32 10.64
C GLY A 497 21.80 -1.14 10.95
N ARG A 498 21.48 -1.53 12.19
CA ARG A 498 21.58 -2.91 12.68
C ARG A 498 20.18 -3.50 12.86
N PHE A 499 19.91 -4.56 12.11
CA PHE A 499 18.66 -5.30 12.14
C PHE A 499 18.56 -6.20 13.38
N LEU A 500 17.38 -6.80 13.59
CA LEU A 500 17.06 -7.58 14.78
C LEU A 500 17.98 -8.80 14.97
N SER A 501 18.55 -9.31 13.87
CA SER A 501 19.46 -10.45 13.89
C SER A 501 20.94 -10.05 13.97
N ALA A 502 21.19 -8.80 14.35
CA ALA A 502 22.50 -8.19 14.52
C ALA A 502 23.34 -8.01 13.24
N ASP A 503 22.80 -8.35 12.07
CA ASP A 503 23.38 -7.97 10.79
C ASP A 503 23.24 -6.46 10.58
N THR A 504 24.28 -5.86 10.00
CA THR A 504 24.30 -4.44 9.67
C THR A 504 24.19 -4.25 8.17
N GLY A 505 23.40 -3.27 7.73
CA GLY A 505 23.20 -3.07 6.30
C GLY A 505 22.48 -1.80 5.95
N ILE A 506 22.25 -1.68 4.65
CA ILE A 506 21.51 -0.59 4.02
C ILE A 506 20.40 -1.14 3.15
N GLY A 507 19.41 -0.30 2.88
CA GLY A 507 18.24 -0.65 2.12
C GLY A 507 17.65 0.51 1.36
N LEU A 508 17.06 0.17 0.23
CA LEU A 508 16.24 1.06 -0.57
C LEU A 508 14.91 0.38 -0.83
N ASP A 509 13.79 1.04 -0.56
CA ASP A 509 12.48 0.65 -1.07
C ASP A 509 11.86 1.76 -1.91
N LEU A 510 11.16 1.30 -2.94
CA LEU A 510 10.20 2.07 -3.70
C LEU A 510 8.81 1.58 -3.28
N ILE A 511 8.01 2.48 -2.71
CA ILE A 511 6.66 2.18 -2.24
C ILE A 511 5.70 3.00 -3.08
N ARG A 512 4.77 2.33 -3.74
CA ARG A 512 3.71 2.94 -4.53
C ARG A 512 2.38 2.70 -3.85
N GLN A 513 1.62 3.77 -3.66
CA GLN A 513 0.26 3.70 -3.12
C GLN A 513 -0.78 3.85 -4.23
N TYR A 514 -1.87 3.10 -4.12
CA TYR A 514 -3.03 3.06 -5.00
C TYR A 514 -4.30 3.08 -4.15
N GLY A 515 -4.86 4.26 -3.90
CA GLY A 515 -5.86 4.43 -2.84
C GLY A 515 -5.35 3.90 -1.49
N ALA A 516 -6.05 2.89 -0.98
CA ALA A 516 -5.66 2.16 0.21
C ALA A 516 -4.66 1.01 -0.05
N PHE A 517 -4.52 0.52 -1.28
CA PHE A 517 -3.56 -0.53 -1.59
C PHE A 517 -2.13 0.02 -1.64
N GLU A 518 -1.16 -0.71 -1.10
CA GLU A 518 0.25 -0.36 -1.22
C GLU A 518 1.05 -1.51 -1.81
N LEU A 519 2.00 -1.16 -2.67
CA LEU A 519 2.96 -2.08 -3.24
C LEU A 519 4.35 -1.54 -2.99
N SER A 520 5.26 -2.40 -2.56
CA SER A 520 6.64 -2.04 -2.25
C SER A 520 7.59 -3.02 -2.92
N VAL A 521 8.65 -2.47 -3.51
CA VAL A 521 9.77 -3.22 -4.04
C VAL A 521 11.02 -2.70 -3.36
N GLY A 522 11.82 -3.61 -2.83
CA GLY A 522 12.96 -3.25 -2.00
C GLY A 522 14.19 -4.08 -2.29
N ILE A 523 15.36 -3.49 -2.10
CA ILE A 523 16.64 -4.19 -2.04
C ILE A 523 17.30 -3.94 -0.69
N ARG A 524 17.97 -4.94 -0.14
CA ARG A 524 18.78 -4.83 1.06
C ARG A 524 20.14 -5.44 0.82
N GLU A 525 21.15 -4.78 1.32
CA GLU A 525 22.50 -5.28 1.40
C GLU A 525 22.94 -5.24 2.85
N THR A 526 23.28 -6.40 3.39
CA THR A 526 23.68 -6.57 4.78
C THR A 526 25.02 -7.29 4.84
N SER A 527 25.65 -7.29 6.01
CA SER A 527 26.87 -8.05 6.27
C SER A 527 26.70 -9.56 6.08
N ALA A 528 25.47 -10.07 6.05
CA ALA A 528 25.18 -11.50 5.92
C ALA A 528 24.65 -11.89 4.52
N SER A 529 23.87 -11.03 3.87
CA SER A 529 23.28 -11.33 2.56
C SER A 529 22.81 -10.10 1.80
N ARG A 530 22.56 -10.29 0.50
CA ARG A 530 21.81 -9.35 -0.35
C ARG A 530 20.45 -9.96 -0.69
N LEU A 531 19.38 -9.20 -0.47
CA LEU A 531 18.00 -9.67 -0.66
C LEU A 531 17.11 -8.67 -1.38
N VAL A 532 16.13 -9.19 -2.12
CA VAL A 532 14.99 -8.44 -2.69
C VAL A 532 13.79 -8.62 -1.79
N ARG A 533 12.95 -7.59 -1.73
CA ARG A 533 11.66 -7.58 -1.03
C ARG A 533 10.57 -7.17 -2.01
N LEU A 534 9.46 -7.88 -1.95
CA LEU A 534 8.20 -7.49 -2.57
C LEU A 534 7.15 -7.46 -1.46
N GLY A 535 6.59 -6.30 -1.15
CA GLY A 535 5.56 -6.17 -0.12
C GLY A 535 4.26 -5.66 -0.70
N VAL A 536 3.15 -6.24 -0.28
CA VAL A 536 1.80 -5.76 -0.58
C VAL A 536 1.07 -5.45 0.72
N SER A 537 0.30 -4.37 0.71
CA SER A 537 -0.60 -3.99 1.80
C SER A 537 -2.01 -3.87 1.24
N LEU A 538 -2.88 -4.78 1.65
CA LEU A 538 -4.26 -4.87 1.19
C LEU A 538 -5.21 -4.37 2.29
N PRO A 539 -6.10 -3.41 2.03
CA PRO A 539 -7.10 -3.01 3.01
C PRO A 539 -8.05 -4.19 3.29
N LEU A 540 -8.21 -4.58 4.55
CA LEU A 540 -9.11 -5.66 4.97
C LEU A 540 -10.43 -5.15 5.55
N GLY A 541 -10.35 -4.09 6.35
CA GLY A 541 -11.50 -3.48 7.00
C GLY A 541 -12.34 -2.63 6.05
N PRO A 542 -13.62 -2.39 6.37
CA PRO A 542 -14.40 -1.40 5.64
C PRO A 542 -13.77 -0.01 5.80
N ARG A 543 -13.86 0.82 4.76
CA ARG A 543 -13.32 2.20 4.78
C ARG A 543 -13.94 3.05 5.90
N THR A 544 -15.21 2.83 6.19
CA THR A 544 -15.91 3.36 7.37
C THR A 544 -16.43 2.20 8.22
N GLN A 545 -16.10 2.20 9.50
CA GLN A 545 -16.61 1.21 10.46
C GLN A 545 -18.10 1.47 10.71
N PRO A 546 -18.96 0.43 10.66
CA PRO A 546 -20.39 0.60 10.92
C PRO A 546 -20.68 0.78 12.42
N GLN A 547 -19.84 0.21 13.29
CA GLN A 547 -20.00 0.32 14.74
C GLN A 547 -19.48 1.68 15.21
N GLN A 548 -20.36 2.48 15.80
CA GLN A 548 -19.97 3.70 16.51
C GLN A 548 -19.01 3.39 17.65
N PRO A 549 -18.18 4.36 18.06
CA PRO A 549 -17.26 4.13 19.16
C PRO A 549 -18.00 3.78 20.46
N SER A 550 -17.46 2.81 21.19
CA SER A 550 -18.05 2.27 22.41
C SER A 550 -16.95 1.69 23.30
N ALA A 551 -17.29 1.32 24.55
CA ALA A 551 -16.33 0.79 25.52
C ALA A 551 -15.55 -0.43 25.00
N ILE A 552 -16.20 -1.29 24.21
CA ILE A 552 -15.57 -2.41 23.51
C ILE A 552 -16.07 -2.41 22.08
N ARG A 553 -15.14 -2.37 21.14
CA ARG A 553 -15.42 -2.41 19.71
C ARG A 553 -14.71 -3.58 19.06
N VAL A 554 -15.43 -4.38 18.27
CA VAL A 554 -14.84 -5.46 17.49
C VAL A 554 -14.68 -4.97 16.06
N ARG A 555 -13.48 -5.11 15.49
CA ARG A 555 -13.21 -4.74 14.10
C ARG A 555 -12.24 -5.71 13.44
N VAL A 556 -12.21 -5.68 12.12
CA VAL A 556 -11.15 -6.34 11.34
C VAL A 556 -9.91 -5.44 11.35
N ASP A 557 -8.73 -6.03 11.14
CA ASP A 557 -7.53 -5.25 10.83
C ASP A 557 -7.79 -4.26 9.70
N ASP A 558 -7.03 -3.18 9.71
CA ASP A 558 -7.13 -2.20 8.64
C ASP A 558 -6.45 -2.72 7.38
N TYR A 559 -5.34 -3.46 7.55
CA TYR A 559 -4.52 -3.94 6.46
C TYR A 559 -4.02 -5.38 6.67
N LEU A 560 -4.02 -6.14 5.59
CA LEU A 560 -3.23 -7.35 5.43
C LEU A 560 -1.91 -6.97 4.78
N GLU A 561 -0.84 -6.94 5.58
CA GLU A 561 0.51 -6.77 5.08
C GLU A 561 1.12 -8.14 4.77
N GLN A 562 1.63 -8.30 3.56
CA GLN A 562 2.38 -9.48 3.14
C GLN A 562 3.70 -9.04 2.53
N GLN A 563 4.77 -9.73 2.88
CA GLN A 563 6.11 -9.46 2.34
C GLN A 563 6.74 -10.75 1.89
N LEU A 564 7.04 -10.83 0.60
CA LEU A 564 7.92 -11.84 0.03
C LEU A 564 9.34 -11.31 0.11
N ARG A 565 10.26 -12.18 0.54
CA ARG A 565 11.69 -11.91 0.60
C ARG A 565 12.40 -13.00 -0.18
N SER A 566 13.50 -12.65 -0.85
CA SER A 566 14.33 -13.61 -1.55
C SER A 566 15.79 -13.18 -1.49
N ILE A 567 16.69 -14.13 -1.21
CA ILE A 567 18.14 -13.90 -1.18
C ILE A 567 18.71 -14.03 -2.59
N ILE A 568 19.43 -12.99 -3.05
CA ILE A 568 20.06 -12.94 -4.38
C ILE A 568 21.47 -13.52 -4.34
N VAL A 569 22.21 -13.23 -3.26
CA VAL A 569 23.61 -13.60 -3.06
C VAL A 569 23.81 -14.01 -1.61
N GLY A 570 24.20 -15.28 -1.40
CA GLY A 570 24.40 -15.92 -0.10
C GLY A 570 24.02 -17.40 -0.14
N THR A 571 24.31 -18.16 0.93
CA THR A 571 23.83 -19.54 1.08
C THR A 571 22.33 -19.54 1.36
N ASN A 572 21.52 -20.09 0.44
CA ASN A 572 20.08 -20.27 0.60
C ASN A 572 19.79 -21.39 1.61
N TYR A 573 19.89 -21.08 2.90
CA TYR A 573 19.24 -21.90 3.92
C TYR A 573 17.91 -21.25 4.30
N LEU A 574 16.83 -22.04 4.35
CA LEU A 574 15.51 -21.69 4.89
C LEU A 574 15.58 -20.91 6.22
N TYR A 575 16.63 -21.15 7.01
CA TYR A 575 16.86 -20.49 8.29
C TYR A 575 17.32 -19.02 8.15
N LEU A 576 18.00 -18.64 7.05
CA LEU A 576 18.58 -17.31 6.88
C LEU A 576 17.58 -16.25 6.40
N GLU A 577 16.50 -16.65 5.70
CA GLU A 577 15.46 -15.72 5.23
C GLU A 577 14.62 -15.13 6.38
N ASP A 578 14.35 -15.94 7.41
CA ASP A 578 13.60 -15.51 8.60
C ASP A 578 14.43 -14.66 9.59
N ILE A 579 15.72 -14.54 9.31
CA ILE A 579 16.72 -13.95 10.22
C ILE A 579 17.35 -12.71 9.58
N THR A 580 17.75 -12.72 8.32
CA THR A 580 18.54 -11.60 7.75
C THR A 580 17.68 -10.35 7.44
N ALA A 581 18.26 -9.17 7.65
CA ALA A 581 17.62 -7.86 7.46
C ALA A 581 16.24 -7.73 8.13
N ARG A 582 16.06 -8.37 9.28
CA ARG A 582 14.77 -8.40 9.98
C ARG A 582 14.52 -7.11 10.76
N GLU A 583 13.52 -6.35 10.32
CA GLU A 583 12.97 -5.22 11.08
C GLU A 583 12.13 -5.75 12.26
N LEU A 584 12.15 -5.02 13.38
CA LEU A 584 11.33 -5.36 14.55
C LEU A 584 9.87 -4.95 14.30
N SER A 585 8.92 -5.88 14.48
CA SER A 585 7.48 -5.57 14.38
C SER A 585 7.01 -4.94 15.68
N LEU A 586 6.80 -3.62 15.67
CA LEU A 586 6.46 -2.87 16.87
C LEU A 586 4.98 -2.93 17.20
N GLY A 587 4.09 -3.18 16.25
CA GLY A 587 2.65 -3.03 16.47
C GLY A 587 2.20 -1.61 16.26
N PRO A 588 2.13 -0.74 17.31
CA PRO A 588 1.91 0.65 17.10
C PRO A 588 3.24 1.34 16.84
N ASP A 589 3.63 1.46 15.58
CA ASP A 589 4.75 2.33 15.23
C ASP A 589 4.25 3.74 14.89
N LEU A 590 5.16 4.72 14.99
CA LEU A 590 4.85 6.12 14.70
C LEU A 590 4.32 6.37 13.27
N ARG A 591 4.70 5.54 12.31
CA ARG A 591 4.41 5.72 10.88
C ARG A 591 2.99 5.27 10.57
N THR A 592 2.63 4.07 11.02
CA THR A 592 1.33 3.45 10.76
C THR A 592 0.26 4.01 11.69
N THR A 593 0.56 4.14 13.00
CA THR A 593 -0.45 4.53 13.99
C THR A 593 -0.75 6.02 13.95
N TYR A 594 0.29 6.85 13.86
CA TYR A 594 0.19 8.29 14.10
C TYR A 594 0.27 9.13 12.83
N LEU A 595 0.98 8.66 11.79
CA LEU A 595 1.03 9.36 10.50
C LEU A 595 0.07 8.82 9.43
N ASN A 596 -0.79 7.85 9.78
CA ASN A 596 -1.74 7.23 8.84
C ASN A 596 -1.02 6.77 7.55
N ARG A 597 0.07 6.00 7.70
CA ARG A 597 0.93 5.58 6.58
C ARG A 597 1.40 6.76 5.71
N TYR A 598 1.76 7.86 6.38
CA TYR A 598 2.25 9.12 5.80
C TYR A 598 1.26 9.95 4.99
N ARG A 599 -0.02 9.58 4.97
CA ARG A 599 -1.04 10.32 4.22
C ARG A 599 -1.23 11.76 4.73
N TYR A 600 -0.83 12.03 5.97
CA TYR A 600 -0.86 13.39 6.51
C TYR A 600 0.19 14.34 5.92
N MET A 601 1.21 13.85 5.21
CA MET A 601 2.24 14.72 4.66
C MET A 601 1.63 15.69 3.63
N PRO A 602 1.89 17.03 3.74
CA PRO A 602 1.22 18.09 2.96
C PRO A 602 1.31 17.96 1.43
N ASN A 603 2.26 17.16 0.93
CA ASN A 603 2.49 16.89 -0.48
C ASN A 603 2.69 15.39 -0.73
N SER A 604 1.94 14.56 -0.04
CA SER A 604 1.93 13.11 -0.30
C SER A 604 1.14 12.72 -1.54
N GLY A 605 0.40 13.66 -2.13
CA GLY A 605 -0.56 13.39 -3.21
C GLY A 605 -1.92 12.90 -2.70
N TRP A 606 -2.12 12.93 -1.37
CA TRP A 606 -3.37 12.60 -0.71
C TRP A 606 -4.06 13.86 -0.23
N TRP A 607 -5.28 14.04 -0.70
CA TRP A 607 -6.21 15.04 -0.20
C TRP A 607 -7.48 14.33 0.30
N PRO A 608 -8.29 14.96 1.15
CA PRO A 608 -9.60 14.46 1.50
C PRO A 608 -10.39 14.03 0.26
N GLY A 609 -10.82 12.77 0.28
CA GLY A 609 -11.50 12.11 -0.83
C GLY A 609 -10.61 11.34 -1.82
N ASP A 610 -9.27 11.29 -1.71
CA ASP A 610 -8.47 10.39 -2.60
C ASP A 610 -8.50 8.89 -2.28
#